data_AF-A0A075AZ22-F1
#
_entry.id   AF-A0A075AZ22-F1
#
_cell.length_a   1.000
_cell.length_b   1.000
_cell.length_c   1.000
_cell.angle_alpha   90.00
_cell.angle_beta   90.00
_cell.angle_gamma   90.00
#
_symmetry.space_group_name_H-M   'P 1'
#
loop_
_entity.id
_entity.type
_entity.pdbx_description
1 polymer ?
#
loop_
_entity_poly.entity_id
_entity_poly.type
_entity_poly.pdbx_seq_one_letter_code
_entity_poly.pdbx_strand_id
1 'polypeptide(L)'
;MSRRAISYPLRRLFSTESPFKKSIDLKRPVSPFAIYKPQMHWLMSIGNRITGVAIGALVYGYSVYYVWNGAPKIDQTANYIHQRLPKSFVTFSKFLIAMTFNFHTFCGIRHLIWDAGYQLTIRGVYLTGYLANGATVVSSLAMAAI
;
A
#
# COMPACT_ATOMS: atom_id res chain seq x y z
N MET A 1 24.45 24.20 37.98
CA MET A 1 23.72 23.55 36.86
C MET A 1 22.32 24.14 36.74
N SER A 2 22.12 25.11 35.84
CA SER A 2 20.82 25.78 35.66
C SER A 2 19.91 24.89 34.79
N ARG A 3 18.90 24.28 35.41
CA ARG A 3 17.83 23.57 34.70
C ARG A 3 16.95 24.63 34.03
N ARG A 4 17.13 24.87 32.73
CA ARG A 4 16.10 25.58 31.94
C ARG A 4 14.85 24.71 31.93
N ALA A 5 13.88 25.05 32.77
CA ALA A 5 12.53 24.54 32.65
C ALA A 5 12.01 24.94 31.26
N ILE A 6 11.71 23.95 30.43
CA ILE A 6 10.99 24.16 29.17
C ILE A 6 9.57 24.56 29.57
N SER A 7 9.33 25.87 29.64
CA SER A 7 8.01 26.44 29.85
C SER A 7 7.19 26.24 28.58
N TYR A 8 6.57 25.06 28.45
CA TYR A 8 5.42 24.95 27.57
C TYR A 8 4.39 25.98 28.05
N PRO A 9 3.92 26.91 27.19
CA PRO A 9 2.99 27.92 27.65
C PRO A 9 1.71 27.21 28.08
N LEU A 10 1.38 27.26 29.38
CA LEU A 10 0.16 26.68 29.96
C LEU A 10 -1.11 27.07 29.18
N ARG A 11 -1.05 28.22 28.49
CA ARG A 11 -2.05 28.70 27.50
C ARG A 11 -2.46 27.66 26.46
N ARG A 12 -1.60 26.71 26.06
CA ARG A 12 -1.94 25.68 25.07
C ARG A 12 -2.84 24.58 25.63
N LEU A 13 -2.70 24.25 26.92
CA LEU A 13 -3.52 23.24 27.59
C LEU A 13 -4.95 23.73 27.86
N PHE A 14 -5.11 25.05 27.99
CA PHE A 14 -6.40 25.72 28.25
C PHE A 14 -6.96 26.46 27.03
N SER A 15 -6.35 26.29 25.85
CA SER A 15 -6.84 26.88 24.60
C SER A 15 -8.05 26.11 24.10
N THR A 16 -9.21 26.77 24.00
CA THR A 16 -10.40 26.24 23.32
C THR A 16 -10.31 26.34 21.80
N GLU A 17 -9.45 27.23 21.31
CA GLU A 17 -9.17 27.42 19.88
C GLU A 17 -8.31 26.28 19.35
N SER A 18 -8.72 25.70 18.20
CA SER A 18 -7.91 24.67 17.55
C SER A 18 -6.59 25.28 17.06
N PRO A 19 -5.45 24.58 17.23
CA PRO A 19 -4.15 25.09 16.78
C PRO A 19 -4.09 25.31 15.26
N PHE A 20 -5.00 24.68 14.51
CA PHE A 20 -5.14 24.82 13.06
C PHE A 20 -5.90 26.09 12.67
N LYS A 21 -6.98 26.43 13.39
CA LYS A 21 -7.81 27.62 13.10
C LYS A 21 -6.95 28.89 13.05
N LYS A 22 -6.13 29.11 14.09
CA LYS A 22 -5.17 30.22 14.11
C LYS A 22 -4.24 30.24 12.89
N SER A 23 -3.78 29.10 12.41
CA SER A 23 -2.85 29.03 11.28
C SER A 23 -3.55 29.31 9.94
N ILE A 24 -4.80 28.87 9.81
CA ILE A 24 -5.69 29.15 8.67
C ILE A 24 -6.04 30.64 8.63
N ASP A 25 -6.45 31.23 9.76
CA ASP A 25 -6.79 32.64 9.88
C ASP A 25 -5.60 33.54 9.52
N LEU A 26 -4.39 33.12 9.90
CA LEU A 26 -3.13 33.80 9.57
C LEU A 26 -2.59 33.46 8.17
N LYS A 27 -3.31 32.68 7.36
CA LYS A 27 -2.94 32.23 6.01
C LYS A 27 -1.50 31.71 5.93
N ARG A 28 -1.10 30.93 6.93
CA ARG A 28 0.26 30.38 6.97
C ARG A 28 0.47 29.40 5.83
N PRO A 29 1.54 29.54 5.03
CA PRO A 29 1.84 28.58 3.98
C PRO A 29 2.22 27.23 4.59
N VAL A 30 1.85 26.15 3.91
CA VAL A 30 2.31 24.80 4.24
C VAL A 30 3.69 24.61 3.60
N SER A 31 4.66 24.13 4.39
CA SER A 31 5.99 23.84 3.87
C SER A 31 5.93 22.80 2.73
N PRO A 32 6.77 22.91 1.69
CA PRO A 32 6.75 21.97 0.58
C PRO A 32 7.09 20.56 1.05
N PHE A 33 6.24 19.58 0.73
CA PHE A 33 6.48 18.16 1.03
C PHE A 33 6.99 17.38 -0.19
N ALA A 34 6.89 17.93 -1.40
CA ALA A 34 7.36 17.26 -2.63
C ALA A 34 8.90 17.15 -2.72
N ILE A 35 9.63 17.77 -1.80
CA ILE A 35 11.10 17.79 -1.78
C ILE A 35 11.72 16.58 -1.04
N TYR A 36 10.91 15.70 -0.45
CA TYR A 36 11.43 14.55 0.29
C TYR A 36 12.08 13.52 -0.64
N LYS A 37 13.28 13.07 -0.28
CA LYS A 37 14.00 12.02 -1.01
C LYS A 37 13.18 10.70 -1.01
N PRO A 38 13.00 10.07 -2.17
CA PRO A 38 12.43 8.73 -2.25
C PRO A 38 13.23 7.70 -1.45
N GLN A 39 12.53 6.96 -0.59
CA GLN A 39 13.09 5.89 0.22
C GLN A 39 12.21 4.65 0.07
N MET A 40 12.85 3.49 0.03
CA MET A 40 12.19 2.21 -0.21
C MET A 40 10.99 1.98 0.71
N HIS A 41 11.10 2.29 2.00
CA HIS A 41 10.08 1.98 3.00
C HIS A 41 8.77 2.77 2.80
N TRP A 42 8.82 4.08 2.54
CA TRP A 42 7.59 4.84 2.31
C TRP A 42 7.00 4.58 0.92
N LEU A 43 7.85 4.34 -0.10
CA LEU A 43 7.38 3.91 -1.42
C LEU A 43 6.64 2.57 -1.34
N MET A 44 7.21 1.58 -0.64
CA MET A 44 6.52 0.31 -0.40
C MET A 44 5.23 0.49 0.40
N SER A 45 5.20 1.43 1.35
CA SER A 45 3.98 1.73 2.10
C SER A 45 2.87 2.30 1.19
N ILE A 46 3.20 3.17 0.25
CA ILE A 46 2.24 3.64 -0.78
C ILE A 46 1.83 2.48 -1.68
N GLY A 47 2.80 1.69 -2.15
CA GLY A 47 2.54 0.48 -2.94
C GLY A 47 1.54 -0.44 -2.24
N ASN A 48 1.70 -0.68 -0.94
CA ASN A 48 0.83 -1.59 -0.19
C ASN A 48 -0.62 -1.07 -0.11
N ARG A 49 -0.79 0.26 -0.03
CA ARG A 49 -2.12 0.90 -0.08
C ARG A 49 -2.73 0.76 -1.46
N ILE A 50 -1.97 1.05 -2.52
CA ILE A 50 -2.44 0.96 -3.90
C ILE A 50 -2.87 -0.48 -4.22
N THR A 51 -2.03 -1.47 -3.91
CA THR A 51 -2.37 -2.89 -4.14
C THR A 51 -3.56 -3.33 -3.30
N GLY A 52 -3.68 -2.88 -2.05
CA GLY A 52 -4.83 -3.16 -1.20
C GLY A 52 -6.14 -2.61 -1.76
N VAL A 53 -6.13 -1.37 -2.25
CA VAL A 53 -7.30 -0.77 -2.93
C VAL A 53 -7.61 -1.51 -4.23
N ALA A 54 -6.61 -1.89 -5.01
CA ALA A 54 -6.82 -2.63 -6.25
C ALA A 54 -7.46 -4.01 -5.99
N ILE A 55 -6.95 -4.76 -5.00
CA ILE A 55 -7.53 -6.04 -4.59
C ILE A 55 -8.96 -5.85 -4.08
N GLY A 56 -9.19 -4.84 -3.23
CA GLY A 56 -10.53 -4.50 -2.74
C GLY A 56 -11.49 -4.19 -3.88
N ALA A 57 -11.08 -3.34 -4.83
CA ALA A 57 -11.89 -3.00 -6.00
C ALA A 57 -12.23 -4.22 -6.86
N LEU A 58 -11.30 -5.16 -7.04
CA LEU A 58 -11.54 -6.41 -7.77
C LEU A 58 -12.55 -7.30 -7.04
N VAL A 59 -12.38 -7.49 -5.72
CA VAL A 59 -13.30 -8.31 -4.91
C VAL A 59 -14.69 -7.70 -4.88
N TYR A 60 -14.81 -6.42 -4.52
CA TYR A 60 -16.11 -5.74 -4.48
C TYR A 60 -16.76 -5.63 -5.86
N GLY A 61 -15.98 -5.33 -6.90
CA GLY A 61 -16.48 -5.30 -8.28
C GLY A 61 -17.02 -6.65 -8.73
N TYR A 62 -16.30 -7.73 -8.44
CA TYR A 62 -16.77 -9.09 -8.72
C TYR A 62 -18.02 -9.44 -7.91
N SER A 63 -18.08 -9.08 -6.63
CA SER A 63 -19.25 -9.31 -5.78
C SER A 63 -20.50 -8.58 -6.31
N VAL A 64 -20.36 -7.31 -6.71
CA VAL A 64 -21.47 -6.54 -7.32
C VAL A 64 -21.92 -7.18 -8.63
N TYR A 65 -20.97 -7.55 -9.50
CA TYR A 65 -21.29 -8.25 -10.74
C TYR A 65 -22.05 -9.55 -10.48
N TYR A 66 -21.60 -10.34 -9.51
CA TYR A 66 -22.20 -11.63 -9.15
C TYR A 66 -23.63 -11.47 -8.62
N VAL A 67 -23.87 -10.49 -7.75
CA VAL A 67 -25.22 -10.23 -7.22
C VAL A 67 -26.17 -9.77 -8.32
N TRP A 68 -25.70 -8.95 -9.26
CA TRP A 68 -26.53 -8.39 -10.32
C TRP A 68 -26.80 -9.35 -11.48
N ASN A 69 -25.79 -10.12 -11.91
CA ASN A 69 -25.84 -10.96 -13.11
C ASN A 69 -25.84 -12.47 -12.81
N GLY A 70 -25.68 -12.87 -11.55
CA GLY A 70 -25.49 -14.26 -11.14
C GLY A 70 -24.06 -14.78 -11.41
N ALA A 71 -23.90 -16.09 -11.30
CA ALA A 71 -22.61 -16.74 -11.49
C ALA A 71 -22.10 -16.58 -12.94
N PRO A 72 -20.89 -16.02 -13.16
CA PRO A 72 -20.33 -15.92 -14.50
C PRO A 72 -20.01 -17.31 -15.07
N LYS A 73 -20.17 -17.44 -16.39
CA LYS A 73 -19.69 -18.61 -17.14
C LYS A 73 -18.17 -18.48 -17.35
N ILE A 74 -17.41 -18.83 -16.30
CA ILE A 74 -15.95 -18.66 -16.23
C ILE A 74 -15.26 -19.34 -17.42
N ASP A 75 -15.63 -20.58 -17.75
CA ASP A 75 -15.01 -21.33 -18.85
C ASP A 75 -15.20 -20.66 -20.21
N GLN A 76 -16.39 -20.12 -20.48
CA GLN A 76 -16.67 -19.40 -21.73
C GLN A 76 -15.87 -18.11 -21.82
N THR A 77 -15.75 -17.40 -20.70
CA THR A 77 -14.99 -16.15 -20.62
C THR A 77 -13.49 -16.41 -20.80
N ALA A 78 -12.95 -17.44 -20.15
CA ALA A 78 -11.56 -17.85 -20.29
C ALA A 78 -11.25 -18.24 -21.75
N ASN A 79 -12.08 -19.09 -22.35
CA ASN A 79 -11.92 -19.49 -23.75
C ASN A 79 -11.96 -18.28 -24.70
N TYR A 80 -12.87 -17.33 -24.48
CA TYR A 80 -12.95 -16.10 -25.26
C TYR A 80 -11.66 -15.26 -25.16
N ILE A 81 -11.14 -15.06 -23.95
CA ILE A 81 -9.88 -14.33 -23.69
C ILE A 81 -8.72 -15.03 -24.41
N HIS A 82 -8.58 -16.35 -24.27
CA HIS A 82 -7.49 -17.11 -24.89
C HIS A 82 -7.54 -17.13 -26.42
N GLN A 83 -8.73 -17.06 -27.01
CA GLN A 83 -8.90 -17.05 -28.47
C GLN A 83 -8.73 -15.65 -29.08
N ARG A 84 -9.08 -14.58 -28.35
CA ARG A 84 -9.12 -13.21 -28.89
C ARG A 84 -7.93 -12.35 -28.53
N LEU A 85 -7.18 -12.69 -27.48
CA LEU A 85 -6.05 -11.89 -27.01
C LEU A 85 -4.71 -12.56 -27.30
N PRO A 86 -3.65 -11.79 -27.59
CA PRO A 86 -2.31 -12.32 -27.74
C PRO A 86 -1.85 -13.05 -26.47
N LYS A 87 -1.16 -14.19 -26.62
CA LYS A 87 -0.63 -14.96 -25.49
C LYS A 87 0.25 -14.12 -24.56
N SER A 88 1.09 -13.26 -25.12
CA SER A 88 1.95 -12.34 -24.36
C SER A 88 1.15 -11.39 -23.46
N PHE A 89 0.03 -10.87 -23.96
CA PHE A 89 -0.87 -9.99 -23.20
C PHE A 89 -1.52 -10.74 -22.04
N VAL A 90 -1.97 -11.99 -22.28
CA VAL A 90 -2.57 -12.83 -21.25
C VAL A 90 -1.55 -13.16 -20.16
N THR A 91 -0.33 -13.60 -20.53
CA THR A 91 0.74 -13.89 -19.57
C THR A 91 1.15 -12.66 -18.77
N PHE A 92 1.28 -11.49 -19.40
CA PHE A 92 1.59 -10.24 -18.72
C PHE A 92 0.48 -9.84 -17.73
N SER A 93 -0.78 -10.01 -18.12
CA SER A 93 -1.93 -9.73 -17.24
C SER A 93 -1.95 -10.66 -16.03
N LYS A 94 -1.67 -11.97 -16.22
CA LYS A 94 -1.52 -12.95 -15.12
C LYS A 94 -0.41 -12.52 -14.16
N PHE A 95 0.74 -12.12 -14.69
CA PHE A 95 1.85 -11.61 -13.90
C PHE A 95 1.46 -10.38 -13.08
N LEU A 96 0.79 -9.39 -13.68
CA LEU A 96 0.41 -8.16 -12.99
C LEU A 96 -0.60 -8.41 -11.86
N ILE A 97 -1.58 -9.28 -12.08
CA ILE A 97 -2.55 -9.68 -11.07
C ILE A 97 -1.86 -10.42 -9.93
N ALA A 98 -1.01 -11.39 -10.26
CA ALA A 98 -0.22 -12.13 -9.27
C ALA A 98 0.70 -11.21 -8.47
N MET A 99 1.41 -10.29 -9.14
CA MET A 99 2.30 -9.32 -8.51
C MET A 99 1.56 -8.39 -7.56
N THR A 100 0.37 -7.91 -7.93
CA THR A 100 -0.46 -7.07 -7.06
C THR A 100 -0.85 -7.81 -5.78
N PHE A 101 -1.35 -9.05 -5.91
CA PHE A 101 -1.76 -9.88 -4.79
C PHE A 101 -0.57 -10.26 -3.88
N ASN A 102 0.51 -10.77 -4.47
CA ASN A 102 1.70 -11.22 -3.75
C ASN A 102 2.40 -10.04 -3.05
N PHE A 103 2.52 -8.89 -3.72
CA PHE A 103 3.11 -7.70 -3.11
C PHE A 103 2.34 -7.26 -1.86
N HIS A 104 1.01 -7.17 -1.96
CA HIS A 104 0.17 -6.82 -0.81
C HIS A 104 0.30 -7.84 0.32
N THR A 105 0.34 -9.13 -0.02
CA THR A 105 0.45 -10.22 0.95
C THR A 105 1.78 -10.18 1.71
N PHE A 106 2.92 -10.12 1.00
CA PHE A 106 4.23 -10.09 1.64
C PHE A 106 4.49 -8.77 2.39
N CYS A 107 4.01 -7.64 1.88
CA CYS A 107 4.04 -6.38 2.63
C CYS A 107 3.14 -6.46 3.88
N GLY A 108 1.97 -7.08 3.78
CA GLY A 108 1.07 -7.33 4.91
C GLY A 108 1.74 -8.17 6.00
N ILE A 109 2.38 -9.29 5.64
CA ILE A 109 3.15 -10.12 6.58
C ILE A 109 4.25 -9.29 7.25
N ARG A 110 4.98 -8.48 6.48
CA ARG A 110 6.00 -7.57 7.03
C ARG A 110 5.41 -6.55 8.01
N HIS A 111 4.22 -6.02 7.74
CA HIS A 111 3.51 -5.13 8.66
C HIS A 111 3.11 -5.86 9.95
N LEU A 112 2.58 -7.08 9.86
CA LEU A 112 2.24 -7.88 11.06
C LEU A 112 3.48 -8.19 11.92
N ILE A 113 4.63 -8.44 11.30
CA ILE A 113 5.92 -8.60 12.01
C ILE A 113 6.28 -7.31 12.78
N TRP A 114 6.06 -6.15 12.17
CA TRP A 114 6.30 -4.85 12.81
C TRP A 114 5.30 -4.56 13.94
N ASP A 115 4.04 -4.89 13.74
CA ASP A 115 2.98 -4.73 14.75
C ASP A 115 3.24 -5.62 15.97
N ALA A 116 3.87 -6.78 15.76
CA ALA A 116 4.38 -7.65 16.83
C ALA A 116 5.68 -7.13 17.49
N GLY A 117 6.20 -5.98 17.09
CA GLY A 117 7.38 -5.34 17.68
C GLY A 117 8.73 -5.80 17.12
N TYR A 118 8.75 -6.59 16.04
CA TYR A 118 9.99 -7.13 15.46
C TYR A 118 10.50 -6.32 14.27
N GLN A 119 11.80 -6.42 13.96
CA GLN A 119 12.44 -5.83 12.75
C GLN A 119 12.28 -4.30 12.61
N LEU A 120 12.11 -3.57 13.72
CA LEU A 120 11.93 -2.10 13.76
C LEU A 120 13.23 -1.28 13.70
N THR A 121 14.39 -1.94 13.55
CA THR A 121 15.66 -1.23 13.28
C THR A 121 15.76 -0.86 11.81
N ILE A 122 16.55 0.17 11.47
CA ILE A 122 16.77 0.55 10.05
C ILE A 122 17.23 -0.66 9.22
N ARG A 123 18.20 -1.44 9.74
CA ARG A 123 18.66 -2.66 9.07
C ARG A 123 17.54 -3.68 8.87
N GLY A 124 16.72 -3.91 9.89
CA GLY A 124 15.58 -4.83 9.82
C GLY A 124 14.49 -4.39 8.84
N VAL A 125 14.19 -3.09 8.81
CA VAL A 125 13.24 -2.49 7.85
C VAL A 125 13.74 -2.66 6.41
N TYR A 126 15.03 -2.47 6.14
CA TYR A 126 15.60 -2.71 4.81
C TYR A 126 15.62 -4.19 4.44
N LEU A 127 16.08 -5.06 5.34
CA LEU A 127 16.12 -6.50 5.14
C LEU A 127 14.75 -7.06 4.77
N THR A 128 13.74 -6.80 5.61
CA THR A 128 12.36 -7.25 5.36
C THR A 128 11.77 -6.65 4.09
N GLY A 129 12.17 -5.42 3.72
CA GLY A 129 11.74 -4.79 2.48
C GLY A 129 12.29 -5.48 1.23
N TYR A 130 13.58 -5.82 1.21
CA TYR A 130 14.18 -6.56 0.10
C TYR A 130 13.62 -7.99 0.01
N LEU A 131 13.45 -8.66 1.15
CA LEU A 131 12.84 -10.01 1.18
C LEU A 131 11.41 -10.00 0.63
N ALA A 132 10.58 -9.03 1.04
CA ALA A 132 9.21 -8.93 0.55
C ALA A 132 9.15 -8.66 -0.96
N ASN A 133 9.99 -7.76 -1.49
CA ASN A 133 10.06 -7.52 -2.94
C ASN A 133 10.56 -8.74 -3.72
N GLY A 134 11.62 -9.41 -3.23
CA GLY A 134 12.16 -10.62 -3.85
C GLY A 134 11.13 -11.74 -3.89
N ALA A 135 10.47 -12.01 -2.75
CA ALA A 135 9.40 -13.00 -2.66
C ALA A 135 8.24 -12.68 -3.61
N THR A 136 7.85 -11.41 -3.70
CA THR A 136 6.82 -10.94 -4.63
C THR A 136 7.18 -11.27 -6.08
N VAL A 137 8.37 -10.89 -6.54
CA VAL A 137 8.76 -11.07 -7.95
C VAL A 137 8.84 -12.56 -8.28
N VAL A 138 9.52 -13.36 -7.45
CA VAL A 138 9.71 -14.80 -7.69
C VAL A 138 8.38 -15.54 -7.72
N SER A 139 7.53 -15.33 -6.71
CA SER A 139 6.20 -15.99 -6.66
C SER A 139 5.31 -15.58 -7.82
N SER A 140 5.34 -14.30 -8.23
CA SER A 140 4.50 -13.82 -9.33
C SER A 140 4.94 -14.33 -10.70
N LEU A 141 6.25 -14.47 -10.92
CA LEU A 141 6.78 -15.12 -12.11
C LEU A 141 6.38 -16.60 -12.17
N ALA A 142 6.48 -17.31 -11.03
CA ALA A 142 6.06 -18.71 -10.94
C ALA A 142 4.57 -18.87 -11.24
N MET A 143 3.71 -18.00 -10.69
CA MET A 143 2.26 -18.02 -10.95
C MET A 143 1.90 -17.61 -12.38
N ALA A 144 2.66 -16.72 -13.02
CA ALA A 144 2.41 -16.33 -14.40
C ALA A 144 2.73 -17.45 -15.40
N ALA A 145 3.63 -18.37 -15.03
CA ALA A 145 4.10 -19.46 -15.87
C ALA A 145 3.15 -20.69 -15.91
N ILE A 146 2.22 -20.81 -14.96
CA ILE A 146 1.17 -21.84 -14.90
C ILE A 146 -0.10 -21.23 -15.44
#